data_AF-A0A2K5AQN2-F1
#
_entry.id   AF-A0A2K5AQN2-F1
#
_cell.length_a   1.000
_cell.length_b   1.000
_cell.length_c   1.000
_cell.angle_alpha   90.00
_cell.angle_beta   90.00
_cell.angle_gamma   90.00
#
_symmetry.space_group_name_H-M   'P 1'
#
loop_
_entity.id
_entity.type
_entity.pdbx_description
1 polymer ?
#
loop_
_entity_poly.entity_id
_entity_poly.type
_entity_poly.pdbx_seq_one_letter_code
_entity_poly.pdbx_strand_id
1 'polypeptide(L)'
;MVEGMDSVRTNRTRRQRGYSFEHELVRRINSCNGWKAIRLGSPSVSLPDVIAVNNTRGIMLAIEAKSTSTDTIKVPIEQVARCINWLNLFTIYRHRYAILALKFMSKRWKKAYTYEHRALQEYYYQLGLGEEEHSDDVVRRVMMKAQGEGKDDNDKNSSKKAYIACRYDGSLYIHLNDSHPDDHAIITNNGGVGRRIRLDLNMFAMPWEGKK
;
A
#
# COMPACT_ATOMS: atom_id res chain seq x y z
N MET A 1 25.42 24.73 -3.74
CA MET A 1 24.07 25.04 -3.21
C MET A 1 22.90 24.67 -4.16
N VAL A 2 23.14 24.06 -5.33
CA VAL A 2 22.07 23.80 -6.34
C VAL A 2 21.37 22.43 -6.15
N GLU A 3 22.08 21.38 -5.71
CA GLU A 3 21.50 20.02 -5.52
C GLU A 3 20.42 19.94 -4.43
N GLY A 4 20.49 20.80 -3.40
CA GLY A 4 19.51 20.83 -2.31
C GLY A 4 18.12 21.34 -2.74
N MET A 5 18.05 22.22 -3.74
CA MET A 5 16.78 22.84 -4.16
C MET A 5 15.96 21.92 -5.08
N ASP A 6 16.61 21.09 -5.89
CA ASP A 6 15.93 20.16 -6.80
C ASP A 6 15.33 18.94 -6.08
N SER A 7 15.99 18.46 -5.01
CA SER A 7 15.48 17.38 -4.18
C SER A 7 14.22 17.79 -3.38
N VAL A 8 14.18 19.02 -2.87
CA VAL A 8 13.01 19.60 -2.16
C VAL A 8 11.81 19.74 -3.10
N ARG A 9 12.02 20.27 -4.31
CA ARG A 9 10.97 20.40 -5.33
C ARG A 9 10.41 19.04 -5.72
N THR A 10 11.28 18.06 -5.97
CA THR A 10 10.89 16.69 -6.31
C THR A 10 10.07 16.04 -5.19
N ASN A 11 10.49 16.20 -3.94
CA ASN A 11 9.76 15.70 -2.77
C ASN A 11 8.38 16.37 -2.61
N ARG A 12 8.28 17.68 -2.84
CA ARG A 12 7.01 18.42 -2.82
C ARG A 12 6.05 17.90 -3.90
N THR A 13 6.52 17.72 -5.13
CA THR A 13 5.73 17.16 -6.22
C THR A 13 5.26 15.74 -5.90
N ARG A 14 6.13 14.88 -5.34
CA ARG A 14 5.74 13.52 -4.92
C ARG A 14 4.64 13.55 -3.86
N ARG A 15 4.76 14.39 -2.83
CA ARG A 15 3.75 14.56 -1.79
C ARG A 15 2.42 15.07 -2.36
N GLN A 16 2.48 16.07 -3.24
CA GLN A 16 1.29 16.62 -3.88
C GLN A 16 0.56 15.56 -4.74
N ARG A 17 1.29 14.67 -5.42
CA ARG A 17 0.69 13.55 -6.15
C ARG A 17 0.03 12.53 -5.22
N GLY A 18 0.62 12.26 -4.06
CA GLY A 18 -0.01 11.44 -3.01
C GLY A 18 -1.33 12.05 -2.55
N TYR A 19 -1.29 13.30 -2.11
CA TYR A 19 -2.48 14.02 -1.64
C TYR A 19 -3.56 14.14 -2.72
N SER A 20 -3.16 14.37 -3.98
CA SER A 20 -4.10 14.42 -5.11
C SER A 20 -4.79 13.08 -5.31
N PHE A 21 -4.07 11.97 -5.15
CA PHE A 21 -4.66 10.64 -5.31
C PHE A 21 -5.61 10.30 -4.16
N GLU A 22 -5.23 10.60 -2.91
CA GLU A 22 -6.12 10.47 -1.75
C GLU A 22 -7.42 11.28 -1.94
N HIS A 23 -7.32 12.53 -2.38
CA HIS A 23 -8.48 13.38 -2.66
C HIS A 23 -9.36 12.82 -3.79
N GLU A 24 -8.75 12.29 -4.85
CA GLU A 24 -9.47 11.68 -5.95
C GLU A 24 -10.27 10.45 -5.50
N LEU A 25 -9.66 9.58 -4.68
CA LEU A 25 -10.33 8.42 -4.10
C LEU A 25 -11.57 8.86 -3.30
N VAL A 26 -11.40 9.79 -2.35
CA VAL A 26 -12.52 10.31 -1.55
C VAL A 26 -13.63 10.86 -2.43
N ARG A 27 -13.31 11.65 -3.44
CA ARG A 27 -14.28 12.22 -4.38
C ARG A 27 -15.03 11.13 -5.15
N ARG A 28 -14.33 10.12 -5.68
CA ARG A 28 -14.93 9.01 -6.45
C ARG A 28 -15.78 8.08 -5.58
N ILE A 29 -15.37 7.83 -4.34
CA ILE A 29 -16.19 7.04 -3.40
C ILE A 29 -17.46 7.81 -3.05
N ASN A 30 -17.34 9.09 -2.70
CA ASN A 30 -18.49 9.93 -2.32
C ASN A 30 -19.49 10.19 -3.47
N SER A 31 -19.11 9.97 -4.73
CA SER A 31 -20.04 10.02 -5.86
C SER A 31 -20.85 8.73 -6.05
N CYS A 32 -20.62 7.70 -5.23
CA CYS A 32 -21.32 6.43 -5.26
C CYS A 32 -22.44 6.41 -4.21
N ASN A 33 -23.61 5.89 -4.58
CA ASN A 33 -24.79 5.92 -3.70
C ASN A 33 -24.55 5.13 -2.40
N GLY A 34 -24.92 5.71 -1.27
CA GLY A 34 -24.76 5.12 0.06
C GLY A 34 -23.32 5.10 0.59
N TRP A 35 -22.34 5.60 -0.15
CA TRP A 35 -20.95 5.66 0.28
C TRP A 35 -20.60 7.01 0.91
N LYS A 36 -19.81 6.97 1.98
CA LYS A 36 -19.20 8.14 2.63
C LYS A 36 -17.73 7.87 2.86
N ALA A 37 -16.84 8.74 2.39
CA ALA A 37 -15.41 8.63 2.52
C ALA A 37 -14.79 9.91 3.07
N ILE A 38 -13.76 9.74 3.89
CA ILE A 38 -12.96 10.82 4.47
C ILE A 38 -11.48 10.52 4.32
N ARG A 39 -10.69 11.57 4.07
CA ARG A 39 -9.22 11.52 4.12
C ARG A 39 -8.81 11.81 5.57
N LEU A 40 -7.93 11.00 6.12
CA LEU A 40 -7.46 11.21 7.49
C LEU A 40 -6.18 12.05 7.55
N GLY A 41 -5.43 12.15 6.45
CA GLY A 41 -4.26 13.04 6.30
C GLY A 41 -3.09 12.69 7.23
N SER A 42 -1.84 12.99 6.84
CA SER A 42 -0.65 12.67 7.65
C SER A 42 -0.03 13.91 8.30
N PRO A 43 0.57 13.78 9.50
CA PRO A 43 1.63 12.80 9.77
C PRO A 43 1.30 11.72 10.82
N SER A 44 0.02 11.43 11.09
CA SER A 44 -0.29 10.44 12.13
C SER A 44 0.15 9.04 11.71
N VAL A 45 1.14 8.50 12.43
CA VAL A 45 1.66 7.13 12.27
C VAL A 45 0.62 6.05 12.58
N SER A 46 -0.58 6.42 13.04
CA SER A 46 -1.64 5.51 13.48
C SER A 46 -2.88 5.48 12.58
N LEU A 47 -3.03 6.37 11.58
CA LEU A 47 -4.22 6.42 10.71
C LEU A 47 -4.01 5.84 9.29
N PRO A 48 -4.99 5.12 8.70
CA PRO A 48 -5.00 4.86 7.26
C PRO A 48 -5.18 6.17 6.49
N ASP A 49 -4.86 6.19 5.20
CA ASP A 49 -4.96 7.43 4.41
C ASP A 49 -6.42 7.85 4.18
N VAL A 50 -7.29 6.87 3.90
CA VAL A 50 -8.72 7.07 3.66
C VAL A 50 -9.54 6.01 4.41
N ILE A 51 -10.64 6.44 5.04
CA ILE A 51 -11.71 5.55 5.51
C ILE A 51 -12.93 5.79 4.62
N ALA A 52 -13.62 4.71 4.26
CA ALA A 52 -14.90 4.78 3.59
C ALA A 52 -15.91 3.79 4.19
N VAL A 53 -17.17 4.16 4.21
CA VAL A 53 -18.26 3.33 4.74
C VAL A 53 -19.47 3.34 3.82
N ASN A 54 -20.19 2.23 3.79
CA ASN A 54 -21.54 2.13 3.28
C ASN A 54 -22.42 1.50 4.37
N ASN A 55 -23.13 2.33 5.13
CA ASN A 55 -23.86 1.89 6.31
C ASN A 55 -25.04 0.98 5.95
N THR A 56 -25.73 1.26 4.83
CA THR A 56 -26.86 0.44 4.36
C THR A 56 -26.42 -0.98 4.00
N ARG A 57 -25.23 -1.12 3.41
CA ARG A 57 -24.66 -2.43 3.05
C ARG A 57 -23.77 -3.01 4.16
N GLY A 58 -23.58 -2.32 5.28
CA GLY A 58 -22.68 -2.75 6.36
C GLY A 58 -21.22 -2.92 5.94
N ILE A 59 -20.71 -2.09 5.01
CA ILE A 59 -19.34 -2.18 4.48
C ILE A 59 -18.47 -1.05 5.05
N MET A 60 -17.24 -1.39 5.47
CA MET A 60 -16.18 -0.43 5.80
C MET A 60 -14.88 -0.76 5.05
N LEU A 61 -14.22 0.27 4.54
CA LEU A 61 -12.92 0.22 3.89
C LEU A 61 -11.90 1.05 4.68
N ALA A 62 -10.72 0.47 4.91
CA ALA A 62 -9.54 1.20 5.35
C ALA A 62 -8.49 1.14 4.23
N ILE A 63 -8.16 2.30 3.65
CA ILE A 63 -7.40 2.37 2.41
C ILE A 63 -6.05 3.03 2.66
N GLU A 64 -4.98 2.33 2.26
CA GLU A 64 -3.64 2.89 2.11
C GLU A 64 -3.43 3.23 0.64
N ALA A 65 -3.17 4.51 0.34
CA ALA A 65 -3.12 5.05 -1.01
C ALA A 65 -1.71 5.48 -1.38
N LYS A 66 -1.17 4.92 -2.47
CA LYS A 66 0.14 5.31 -2.99
C LYS A 66 0.11 5.58 -4.48
N SER A 67 0.79 6.65 -4.90
CA SER A 67 1.00 6.96 -6.30
C SER A 67 2.49 7.08 -6.65
N THR A 68 2.88 6.66 -7.84
CA THR A 68 4.28 6.76 -8.30
C THR A 68 4.42 7.05 -9.80
N SER A 69 5.50 7.72 -10.17
CA SER A 69 5.98 7.83 -11.56
C SER A 69 7.09 6.82 -11.91
N THR A 70 7.38 5.87 -11.01
CA THR A 70 8.31 4.75 -11.26
C THR A 70 7.54 3.48 -11.62
N ASP A 71 8.23 2.35 -11.80
CA ASP A 71 7.59 1.05 -12.09
C ASP A 71 7.28 0.21 -10.87
N THR A 72 7.56 0.73 -9.67
CA THR A 72 7.34 0.00 -8.44
C THR A 72 6.81 0.92 -7.36
N ILE A 73 5.71 0.51 -6.74
CA ILE A 73 5.22 1.08 -5.49
C ILE A 73 5.62 0.16 -4.35
N LYS A 74 6.18 0.72 -3.27
CA LYS A 74 6.48 -0.01 -2.03
C LYS A 74 5.55 0.47 -0.93
N VAL A 75 4.90 -0.47 -0.25
CA VAL A 75 4.02 -0.24 0.89
C VAL A 75 4.63 -0.97 2.10
N PRO A 76 5.19 -0.24 3.08
CA PRO A 76 5.61 -0.82 4.35
C PRO A 76 4.50 -1.64 5.01
N ILE A 77 4.88 -2.79 5.56
CA ILE A 77 3.96 -3.73 6.20
C ILE A 77 3.21 -3.07 7.36
N GLU A 78 3.85 -2.16 8.10
CA GLU A 78 3.22 -1.45 9.22
C GLU A 78 2.03 -0.57 8.80
N GLN A 79 2.06 -0.03 7.57
CA GLN A 79 0.95 0.76 7.04
C GLN A 79 -0.27 -0.11 6.73
N VAL A 80 -0.04 -1.35 6.28
CA VAL A 80 -1.10 -2.32 6.08
C VAL A 80 -1.66 -2.81 7.42
N ALA A 81 -0.79 -3.11 8.40
CA ALA A 81 -1.20 -3.52 9.74
C ALA A 81 -2.15 -2.49 10.37
N ARG A 82 -1.81 -1.21 10.18
CA ARG A 82 -2.61 -0.09 10.65
C ARG A 82 -4.02 -0.06 10.06
N CYS A 83 -4.18 -0.33 8.77
CA CYS A 83 -5.50 -0.42 8.15
C CYS A 83 -6.34 -1.54 8.80
N ILE A 84 -5.74 -2.72 9.00
CA ILE A 84 -6.39 -3.86 9.64
C ILE A 84 -6.80 -3.54 11.09
N ASN A 85 -5.90 -2.93 11.86
CA ASN A 85 -6.19 -2.54 13.24
C ASN A 85 -7.38 -1.57 13.31
N TRP A 86 -7.46 -0.61 12.40
CA TRP A 86 -8.61 0.29 12.32
C TRP A 86 -9.91 -0.46 12.05
N LEU A 87 -9.93 -1.40 11.12
CA LEU A 87 -11.13 -2.20 10.83
C LEU A 87 -11.57 -3.04 12.04
N ASN A 88 -10.64 -3.52 12.85
CA ASN A 88 -10.94 -4.27 14.07
C ASN A 88 -11.62 -3.42 15.15
N LEU A 89 -11.46 -2.09 15.14
CA LEU A 89 -12.15 -1.20 16.08
C LEU A 89 -13.65 -1.03 15.77
N PHE A 90 -14.06 -1.23 14.51
CA PHE A 90 -15.43 -1.00 14.06
C PHE A 90 -16.14 -2.30 13.70
N THR A 91 -16.27 -3.20 14.69
CA THR A 91 -16.89 -4.53 14.52
C THR A 91 -18.35 -4.51 14.11
N ILE A 92 -19.03 -3.35 14.21
CA ILE A 92 -20.42 -3.16 13.77
C ILE A 92 -20.60 -3.36 12.25
N TYR A 93 -19.55 -3.13 11.45
CA TYR A 93 -19.60 -3.39 10.01
C TYR A 93 -19.35 -4.86 9.72
N ARG A 94 -20.36 -5.52 9.13
CA ARG A 94 -20.31 -6.93 8.74
C ARG A 94 -19.18 -7.21 7.74
N HIS A 95 -18.99 -6.31 6.77
CA HIS A 95 -17.97 -6.45 5.74
C HIS A 95 -16.86 -5.40 5.92
N ARG A 96 -15.61 -5.84 6.10
CA ARG A 96 -14.48 -4.96 6.41
C ARG A 96 -13.27 -5.32 5.54
N TYR A 97 -12.74 -4.34 4.82
CA TYR A 97 -11.63 -4.59 3.89
C TYR A 97 -10.51 -3.56 4.06
N ALA A 98 -9.29 -4.05 4.25
CA ALA A 98 -8.12 -3.19 4.08
C ALA A 98 -7.77 -3.18 2.59
N ILE A 99 -7.59 -2.01 2.00
CA ILE A 99 -7.39 -1.86 0.55
C ILE A 99 -6.04 -1.19 0.30
N LEU A 100 -5.24 -1.79 -0.59
CA LEU A 100 -4.13 -1.08 -1.23
C LEU A 100 -4.65 -0.40 -2.49
N ALA A 101 -4.74 0.93 -2.47
CA ALA A 101 -5.03 1.73 -3.64
C ALA A 101 -3.71 2.21 -4.25
N LEU A 102 -3.37 1.72 -5.43
CA LEU A 102 -2.05 1.90 -6.04
C LEU A 102 -2.19 2.55 -7.42
N LYS A 103 -1.56 3.70 -7.64
CA LYS A 103 -1.65 4.46 -8.88
C LYS A 103 -0.30 4.68 -9.55
N PHE A 104 -0.15 4.14 -10.76
CA PHE A 104 1.00 4.39 -11.61
C PHE A 104 0.69 5.52 -12.58
N MET A 105 1.41 6.63 -12.44
CA MET A 105 1.22 7.81 -13.27
C MET A 105 1.65 7.54 -14.72
N SER A 106 0.96 8.17 -15.67
CA SER A 106 1.25 8.09 -17.11
C SER A 106 2.61 8.68 -17.49
N LYS A 107 3.11 9.64 -16.70
CA LYS A 107 4.45 10.20 -16.85
C LYS A 107 5.44 9.37 -16.04
N ARG A 108 6.21 8.50 -16.70
CA ARG A 108 7.27 7.67 -16.09
C ARG A 108 8.61 8.40 -16.10
N TRP A 109 9.29 8.40 -14.97
CA TRP A 109 10.63 8.97 -14.83
C TRP A 109 11.69 7.92 -15.16
N LYS A 110 12.63 8.23 -16.06
CA LYS A 110 13.73 7.35 -16.47
C LYS A 110 15.07 7.75 -15.85
N LYS A 111 15.66 8.86 -16.31
CA LYS A 111 16.96 9.41 -15.86
C LYS A 111 17.09 10.86 -16.36
N ALA A 112 17.83 11.71 -15.64
CA ALA A 112 18.22 13.05 -16.10
C ALA A 112 17.07 13.87 -16.73
N TYR A 113 15.97 14.06 -15.98
CA TYR A 113 14.81 14.86 -16.40
C TYR A 113 14.05 14.36 -17.65
N THR A 114 14.42 13.20 -18.21
CA THR A 114 13.66 12.58 -19.30
C THR A 114 12.47 11.80 -18.77
N TYR A 115 11.35 11.93 -19.48
CA TYR A 115 10.10 11.26 -19.17
C TYR A 115 9.62 10.49 -20.37
N GLU A 116 8.99 9.36 -20.10
CA GLU A 116 8.24 8.62 -21.10
C GLU A 116 6.76 8.55 -20.73
N HIS A 117 5.92 8.51 -21.75
CA HIS A 117 4.50 8.31 -21.59
C HIS A 117 4.19 6.82 -21.55
N ARG A 118 3.32 6.43 -20.62
CA ARG A 118 2.71 5.10 -20.49
C ARG A 118 1.24 5.25 -20.12
N ALA A 119 0.49 4.14 -20.18
CA ALA A 119 -0.88 4.13 -19.70
C ALA A 119 -0.91 4.42 -18.18
N LEU A 120 -1.89 5.20 -17.75
CA LEU A 120 -2.18 5.31 -16.32
C LEU A 120 -2.79 3.99 -15.86
N GLN A 121 -2.26 3.43 -14.76
CA GLN A 121 -2.76 2.18 -14.18
C GLN A 121 -3.16 2.42 -12.73
N GLU A 122 -4.31 1.88 -12.34
CA GLU A 122 -4.81 1.86 -10.96
C GLU A 122 -5.11 0.42 -10.56
N TYR A 123 -4.62 0.02 -9.39
CA TYR A 123 -4.88 -1.29 -8.82
C TYR A 123 -5.46 -1.13 -7.41
N TYR A 124 -6.45 -1.95 -7.10
CA TYR A 124 -7.13 -1.98 -5.81
C TYR A 124 -7.08 -3.40 -5.28
N TYR A 125 -6.19 -3.70 -4.35
CA TYR A 125 -6.06 -5.05 -3.78
C TYR A 125 -6.72 -5.11 -2.42
N GLN A 126 -7.53 -6.14 -2.19
CA GLN A 126 -8.08 -6.41 -0.86
C GLN A 126 -7.12 -7.25 -0.01
N LEU A 127 -6.96 -6.80 1.22
CA LEU A 127 -6.23 -7.42 2.31
C LEU A 127 -7.29 -7.68 3.39
N GLY A 128 -7.79 -8.91 3.44
CA GLY A 128 -9.13 -9.20 3.96
C GLY A 128 -9.36 -9.01 5.47
N LEU A 129 -10.64 -8.77 5.80
CA LEU A 129 -11.45 -9.44 6.84
C LEU A 129 -12.86 -9.69 6.25
N GLY A 130 -12.95 -10.58 5.26
CA GLY A 130 -14.24 -11.05 4.72
C GLY A 130 -14.93 -12.05 5.65
N GLU A 131 -16.20 -12.39 5.36
CA GLU A 131 -17.01 -13.33 6.18
C GLU A 131 -16.48 -14.75 6.22
N GLU A 132 -15.70 -15.15 5.23
CA GLU A 132 -15.05 -16.45 5.25
C GLU A 132 -13.69 -16.31 5.94
N GLU A 133 -13.64 -16.87 7.14
CA GLU A 133 -12.43 -17.35 7.79
C GLU A 133 -11.85 -18.50 6.94
N HIS A 134 -11.40 -18.19 5.72
CA HIS A 134 -10.67 -19.11 4.86
C HIS A 134 -9.51 -18.35 4.19
N SER A 135 -8.32 -18.69 4.69
CA SER A 135 -7.24 -19.13 3.81
C SER A 135 -6.77 -18.13 2.75
N ASP A 136 -6.08 -17.05 3.16
CA ASP A 136 -4.63 -17.05 2.94
C ASP A 136 -3.93 -15.95 3.72
N ASP A 137 -3.56 -16.40 4.89
CA ASP A 137 -2.75 -15.86 5.94
C ASP A 137 -1.29 -15.59 5.47
N VAL A 138 -1.01 -15.24 4.20
CA VAL A 138 0.37 -14.84 3.81
C VAL A 138 0.68 -13.45 4.34
N VAL A 139 -0.21 -12.47 4.14
CA VAL A 139 -0.03 -11.13 4.68
C VAL A 139 -0.09 -11.19 6.20
N ARG A 140 -1.03 -11.95 6.78
CA ARG A 140 -1.11 -12.13 8.23
C ARG A 140 0.08 -12.91 8.80
N ARG A 141 0.59 -13.98 8.17
CA ARG A 141 1.88 -14.64 8.52
C ARG A 141 3.04 -13.68 8.43
N VAL A 142 3.12 -12.86 7.39
CA VAL A 142 4.21 -11.88 7.24
C VAL A 142 4.09 -10.78 8.28
N MET A 143 2.88 -10.33 8.60
CA MET A 143 2.63 -9.40 9.70
C MET A 143 3.04 -10.01 11.03
N MET A 144 2.63 -11.25 11.31
CA MET A 144 2.97 -11.98 12.54
C MET A 144 4.48 -12.25 12.65
N LYS A 145 5.16 -12.61 11.55
CA LYS A 145 6.62 -12.79 11.51
C LYS A 145 7.37 -11.46 11.70
N ALA A 146 6.92 -10.40 11.02
CA ALA A 146 7.51 -9.07 11.17
C ALA A 146 7.29 -8.48 12.58
N GLN A 147 6.21 -8.89 13.28
CA GLN A 147 5.94 -8.50 14.67
C GLN A 147 6.62 -9.42 15.70
N GLY A 148 6.95 -10.67 15.35
CA GLY A 148 7.59 -11.65 16.24
C GLY A 148 9.12 -11.56 16.32
N GLU A 149 9.80 -11.02 15.30
CA GLU A 149 11.27 -10.86 15.26
C GLU A 149 11.78 -9.56 15.93
N GLY A 150 11.18 -9.18 17.06
CA GLY A 150 11.46 -7.90 17.73
C GLY A 150 11.38 -7.94 19.25
N LYS A 151 11.86 -9.02 19.88
CA LYS A 151 12.20 -9.03 21.31
C LYS A 151 13.66 -9.41 21.52
N ASP A 152 14.54 -8.52 21.06
CA ASP A 152 15.84 -8.34 21.67
C ASP A 152 16.00 -6.83 21.92
N ASP A 153 15.94 -6.45 23.20
CA ASP A 153 15.87 -5.06 23.66
C ASP A 153 17.16 -4.23 23.42
N ASN A 154 18.15 -4.80 22.70
CA ASN A 154 19.48 -4.21 22.54
C ASN A 154 19.87 -3.76 21.13
N ASP A 155 19.07 -4.00 20.08
CA ASP A 155 19.42 -3.54 18.72
C ASP A 155 18.56 -2.34 18.27
N LYS A 156 18.93 -1.15 18.75
CA LYS A 156 18.22 0.11 18.49
C LYS A 156 18.36 0.64 17.06
N ASN A 157 18.97 -0.10 16.11
CA ASN A 157 19.17 0.43 14.76
C ASN A 157 18.93 -0.54 13.59
N SER A 158 18.54 -1.79 13.83
CA SER A 158 18.21 -2.77 12.78
C SER A 158 16.70 -2.99 12.64
N SER A 159 15.94 -1.96 12.25
CA SER A 159 14.53 -2.16 11.92
C SER A 159 14.42 -2.93 10.59
N LYS A 160 14.27 -4.25 10.69
CA LYS A 160 13.93 -5.18 9.60
C LYS A 160 12.59 -4.79 8.95
N LYS A 161 12.61 -3.81 8.03
CA LYS A 161 11.36 -3.30 7.40
C LYS A 161 10.95 -4.14 6.20
N ALA A 162 10.01 -5.07 6.43
CA ALA A 162 9.30 -5.75 5.36
C ALA A 162 8.36 -4.78 4.61
N TYR A 163 8.18 -5.01 3.31
CA TYR A 163 7.24 -4.22 2.50
C TYR A 163 6.59 -5.07 1.41
N ILE A 164 5.37 -4.69 1.04
CA ILE A 164 4.71 -5.14 -0.18
C ILE A 164 5.20 -4.26 -1.33
N ALA A 165 5.67 -4.88 -2.40
CA ALA A 165 6.03 -4.22 -3.65
C ALA A 165 5.00 -4.57 -4.72
N CYS A 166 4.44 -3.55 -5.37
CA CYS A 166 3.62 -3.70 -6.56
C CYS A 166 4.39 -3.17 -7.77
N ARG A 167 4.42 -3.94 -8.86
CA ARG A 167 4.98 -3.52 -10.14
C ARG A 167 3.91 -2.90 -11.04
N TYR A 168 4.35 -2.18 -12.07
CA TYR A 168 3.46 -1.52 -13.02
C TYR A 168 2.46 -2.48 -13.71
N ASP A 169 2.82 -3.75 -13.88
CA ASP A 169 1.98 -4.82 -14.46
C ASP A 169 0.97 -5.41 -13.47
N GLY A 170 0.93 -4.91 -12.22
CA GLY A 170 0.04 -5.40 -11.17
C GLY A 170 0.59 -6.61 -10.40
N SER A 171 1.80 -7.09 -10.69
CA SER A 171 2.41 -8.16 -9.89
C SER A 171 2.78 -7.66 -8.50
N LEU A 172 2.44 -8.45 -7.47
CA LEU A 172 2.70 -8.15 -6.06
C LEU A 172 3.73 -9.12 -5.46
N TYR A 173 4.59 -8.57 -4.60
CA TYR A 173 5.62 -9.33 -3.89
C TYR A 173 5.77 -8.81 -2.46
N ILE A 174 6.06 -9.70 -1.52
CA ILE A 174 6.62 -9.34 -0.21
C ILE A 174 8.13 -9.42 -0.31
N HIS A 175 8.78 -8.36 0.17
CA HIS A 175 10.20 -8.34 0.41
C HIS A 175 10.45 -8.47 1.91
N LEU A 176 11.19 -9.50 2.29
CA LEU A 176 11.75 -9.67 3.62
C LEU A 176 13.23 -9.30 3.56
N ASN A 177 13.68 -8.41 4.45
CA ASN A 177 15.09 -8.12 4.60
C ASN A 177 15.69 -9.18 5.54
N ASP A 178 16.18 -10.28 4.99
CA ASP A 178 16.87 -11.31 5.78
C ASP A 178 18.32 -10.86 6.04
N SER A 179 18.79 -10.97 7.28
CA SER A 179 20.14 -10.57 7.70
C SER A 179 21.21 -11.64 7.53
N HIS A 180 20.88 -12.82 6.97
CA HIS A 180 21.86 -13.85 6.66
C HIS A 180 21.74 -14.33 5.20
N PRO A 181 22.87 -14.38 4.46
CA PRO A 181 22.93 -15.05 3.17
C PRO A 181 22.97 -16.56 3.45
N ASP A 182 21.82 -17.19 3.66
CA ASP A 182 21.74 -18.64 3.48
C ASP A 182 21.78 -18.94 1.96
N ASP A 183 22.58 -19.95 1.59
CA ASP A 183 23.07 -20.35 0.26
C ASP A 183 22.03 -20.62 -0.85
N HIS A 184 20.78 -20.21 -0.66
CA HIS A 184 19.69 -20.31 -1.64
C HIS A 184 19.10 -18.95 -2.05
N ALA A 185 19.75 -17.83 -1.71
CA ALA A 185 19.32 -16.51 -2.12
C ALA A 185 19.54 -16.28 -3.64
N ILE A 186 18.44 -16.11 -4.39
CA ILE A 186 18.50 -15.66 -5.79
C ILE A 186 19.05 -14.23 -5.82
N ILE A 187 20.29 -14.11 -6.30
CA ILE A 187 20.97 -12.83 -6.52
C ILE A 187 20.13 -12.00 -7.49
N THR A 188 19.67 -10.83 -7.03
CA THR A 188 19.05 -9.85 -7.92
C THR A 188 20.11 -8.85 -8.36
N ASN A 189 20.01 -8.38 -9.62
CA ASN A 189 20.96 -7.47 -10.29
C ASN A 189 21.25 -6.11 -9.57
N ASN A 190 20.71 -5.89 -8.37
CA ASN A 190 20.94 -4.69 -7.55
C ASN A 190 21.47 -4.99 -6.12
N GLY A 191 22.13 -6.14 -5.90
CA GLY A 191 22.99 -6.34 -4.72
C GLY A 191 22.32 -6.41 -3.34
N GLY A 192 21.00 -6.61 -3.27
CA GLY A 192 20.30 -6.86 -2.00
C GLY A 192 19.94 -8.34 -1.85
N VAL A 193 20.48 -8.99 -0.82
CA VAL A 193 20.06 -10.33 -0.36
C VAL A 193 18.71 -10.18 0.36
N GLY A 194 17.65 -10.74 -0.21
CA GLY A 194 16.33 -10.72 0.44
C GLY A 194 15.35 -11.63 -0.27
N ARG A 195 14.61 -12.44 0.49
CA ARG A 195 13.60 -13.35 -0.04
C ARG A 195 12.41 -12.55 -0.60
N ARG A 196 12.04 -12.86 -1.85
CA ARG A 196 10.82 -12.34 -2.49
C ARG A 196 9.76 -13.42 -2.55
N ILE A 197 8.59 -13.15 -2.01
CA ILE A 197 7.44 -14.06 -2.06
C ILE A 197 6.38 -13.39 -2.92
N ARG A 198 5.93 -14.04 -3.99
CA ARG A 198 4.81 -13.54 -4.80
C ARG A 198 3.54 -13.53 -3.97
N LEU A 199 2.74 -12.48 -4.10
CA LEU A 199 1.41 -12.39 -3.51
C LEU A 199 0.37 -12.43 -4.61
N ASP A 200 -0.56 -13.36 -4.47
CA ASP A 200 -1.76 -13.41 -5.30
C ASP A 200 -2.92 -12.89 -4.44
N LEU A 201 -3.09 -11.57 -4.42
CA LEU A 201 -4.21 -10.91 -3.74
C LEU A 201 -5.37 -10.71 -4.69
N ASN A 202 -6.58 -10.87 -4.17
CA ASN A 202 -7.80 -10.54 -4.90
C ASN A 202 -7.85 -9.03 -5.20
N MET A 203 -8.29 -8.67 -6.41
CA MET A 203 -8.68 -7.30 -6.71
C MET A 203 -10.01 -6.99 -6.04
N PHE A 204 -10.13 -5.79 -5.50
CA PHE A 204 -11.36 -5.27 -4.92
C PHE A 204 -12.11 -4.46 -5.98
N ALA A 205 -13.36 -4.83 -6.25
CA ALA A 205 -14.24 -4.08 -7.13
C ALA A 205 -14.65 -2.77 -6.45
N MET A 206 -14.08 -1.65 -6.89
CA MET A 206 -14.33 -0.35 -6.26
C MET A 206 -15.76 0.14 -6.55
N PRO A 207 -16.36 1.01 -5.70
CA PRO A 207 -17.78 1.38 -5.81
C PRO A 207 -18.24 2.02 -7.13
N TRP A 208 -17.31 2.55 -7.92
CA TRP A 208 -17.57 3.17 -9.24
C TRP A 208 -17.43 2.18 -10.40
N GLU A 209 -16.90 0.98 -10.17
CA GLU A 209 -16.72 -0.04 -11.19
C GLU A 209 -18.09 -0.68 -11.45
N GLY A 210 -18.72 -0.33 -12.58
CA GLY A 210 -20.10 -0.69 -12.92
C GLY A 210 -21.00 0.50 -13.26
N LYS A 211 -20.53 1.74 -13.04
CA LYS A 211 -21.13 2.96 -13.61
C LYS A 211 -20.48 3.26 -14.96
N LYS A 212 -20.90 2.55 -16.01
CA LYS A 212 -20.68 2.98 -17.40
C LYS A 212 -22.01 3.33 -18.02
#